data_AF-A0A662C0B7-F1
#
_entry.id   AF-A0A662C0B7-F1
#
_cell.length_a   1.000
_cell.length_b   1.000
_cell.length_c   1.000
_cell.angle_alpha   90.00
_cell.angle_beta   90.00
_cell.angle_gamma   90.00
#
_symmetry.space_group_name_H-M   'P 1'
#
loop_
_entity.id
_entity.type
_entity.pdbx_description
1 polymer ?
#
loop_
_entity_poly.entity_id
_entity_poly.type
_entity_poly.pdbx_seq_one_letter_code
_entity_poly.pdbx_strand_id
1 'polypeptide(L)' 'MLKLGFIGGSINSIAGYPHFIASQMDRKFEVVAGAFSSNDDINRETANAWKITRIYDDWLDLIQSEK' A
#
# COMPACT_ATOMS: atom_id res chain seq x y z
N MET A 1 12.95 -10.56 -5.64
CA MET A 1 12.05 -9.39 -5.60
C MET A 1 11.68 -9.16 -4.16
N LEU A 2 11.91 -7.96 -3.63
CA LEU A 2 11.63 -7.59 -2.25
C LEU A 2 10.15 -7.23 -2.12
N LYS A 3 9.50 -7.74 -1.08
CA LYS A 3 8.10 -7.49 -0.79
C LYS A 3 7.98 -6.20 0.04
N LEU A 4 7.10 -5.30 -0.36
CA LEU A 4 6.87 -4.03 0.33
C LEU A 4 5.45 -3.98 0.92
N GLY A 5 5.38 -3.42 2.13
CA GLY A 5 4.16 -2.91 2.74
C GLY A 5 4.16 -1.39 2.71
N PHE A 6 3.04 -0.76 2.35
CA PHE A 6 2.89 0.69 2.38
C PHE A 6 2.10 1.14 3.61
N ILE A 7 2.56 2.21 4.26
CA ILE A 7 1.82 2.92 5.31
C ILE A 7 1.58 4.34 4.81
N GLY A 8 0.31 4.72 4.70
CA GLY A 8 -0.09 5.97 4.04
C GLY A 8 0.06 5.91 2.52
N GLY A 9 0.04 7.08 1.89
CA GLY A 9 0.20 7.19 0.44
C GLY A 9 -1.01 6.67 -0.34
N SER A 10 -2.24 6.93 0.10
CA SER A 10 -3.44 6.52 -0.65
C SER A 10 -3.53 7.10 -2.07
N ILE A 11 -4.55 6.67 -2.81
CA ILE A 11 -4.85 7.17 -4.16
C ILE A 11 -5.05 8.69 -4.23
N ASN A 12 -5.44 9.32 -3.12
CA ASN A 12 -5.60 10.77 -3.00
C ASN A 12 -4.31 11.50 -2.55
N SER A 13 -3.24 10.77 -2.26
CA SER A 13 -1.95 11.33 -1.86
C SER A 13 -1.11 11.68 -3.07
N ILE A 14 -0.54 12.89 -3.06
CA ILE A 14 0.45 13.33 -4.06
C ILE A 14 1.70 12.42 -4.06
N ALA A 15 2.03 11.81 -2.92
CA ALA A 15 3.19 10.93 -2.81
C ALA A 15 2.85 9.46 -3.12
N GLY A 16 1.59 9.04 -2.96
CA GLY A 16 1.18 7.64 -3.06
C GLY A 16 1.48 7.00 -4.40
N TYR A 17 0.82 7.50 -5.45
CA TYR A 17 0.95 6.95 -6.80
C TYR A 17 2.38 7.02 -7.36
N PRO A 18 3.15 8.12 -7.19
CA PRO A 18 4.55 8.16 -7.62
C PRO A 18 5.44 7.11 -6.94
N HIS A 19 5.30 6.89 -5.62
CA HIS A 19 6.09 5.87 -4.92
C HIS A 19 5.68 4.46 -5.35
N PHE A 20 4.38 4.23 -5.54
CA PHE A 20 3.89 2.95 -6.06
C PHE A 20 4.53 2.65 -7.42
N ILE A 21 4.41 3.55 -8.40
CA ILE A 21 5.00 3.35 -9.74
C ILE A 21 6.52 3.19 -9.66
N ALA A 22 7.23 4.08 -8.98
CA ALA A 22 8.68 4.02 -8.85
C ALA A 22 9.16 2.68 -8.28
N SER A 23 8.46 2.14 -7.28
CA SER A 23 8.80 0.83 -6.70
C SER A 23 8.69 -0.33 -7.71
N GLN A 24 7.79 -0.22 -8.69
CA GLN A 24 7.55 -1.27 -9.69
C GLN A 24 8.49 -1.17 -10.90
N MET A 25 9.03 0.02 -11.21
CA MET A 25 9.81 0.29 -12.44
C MET A 25 11.04 -0.60 -12.61
N ASP A 26 11.81 -0.77 -11.54
CA ASP A 26 13.06 -1.56 -11.56
C ASP A 26 12.83 -3.07 -11.46
N ARG A 27 11.59 -3.52 -11.28
CA ARG A 27 11.22 -4.93 -11.01
C ARG A 27 11.99 -5.54 -9.83
N LYS A 28 12.46 -4.71 -8.91
CA LYS A 28 13.14 -5.13 -7.68
C LYS A 28 12.18 -5.29 -6.52
N PHE A 29 11.05 -4.57 -6.54
CA PHE A 29 10.06 -4.55 -5.48
C PHE A 29 8.67 -4.89 -5.98
N GLU A 30 7.85 -5.44 -5.08
CA GLU A 30 6.44 -5.71 -5.30
C GLU A 30 5.68 -5.23 -4.06
N VAL A 31 4.75 -4.30 -4.22
CA VAL A 31 3.87 -3.88 -3.14
C VAL A 31 2.78 -4.93 -2.98
N VAL A 32 2.72 -5.53 -1.79
CA VAL A 32 1.90 -6.71 -1.54
C VAL A 32 0.98 -6.57 -0.34
N ALA A 33 1.12 -5.49 0.43
CA ALA A 33 0.25 -5.17 1.56
C ALA A 33 0.22 -3.65 1.79
N GLY A 34 -0.79 -3.17 2.52
CA GLY A 34 -0.76 -1.79 2.99
C GLY A 34 -1.89 -1.36 3.91
N ALA A 35 -1.61 -0.28 4.63
CA ALA A 35 -2.57 0.54 5.35
C ALA A 35 -2.48 1.96 4.77
N PHE A 36 -3.26 2.24 3.72
CA PHE A 36 -3.05 3.40 2.84
C PHE A 36 -3.70 4.69 3.37
N SER A 37 -4.75 4.57 4.17
CA SER A 37 -5.55 5.69 4.69
C SER A 37 -6.26 5.26 5.97
N SER A 38 -6.46 6.20 6.90
CA SER A 38 -7.35 6.01 8.06
C SER A 38 -8.84 6.14 7.73
N ASN A 39 -9.16 6.56 6.50
CA ASN A 39 -10.51 6.50 5.94
C ASN A 39 -10.66 5.18 5.16
N ASP A 40 -11.53 4.30 5.64
CA ASP A 40 -11.78 2.95 5.10
C ASP A 40 -12.12 2.94 3.61
N ASP A 41 -12.96 3.86 3.14
CA ASP A 41 -13.38 3.91 1.73
C ASP A 41 -12.17 4.20 0.83
N ILE A 42 -11.36 5.20 1.20
CA ILE A 42 -10.13 5.55 0.48
C ILE A 42 -9.10 4.41 0.59
N ASN A 43 -9.03 3.75 1.74
CA ASN A 43 -8.11 2.63 1.97
C ASN A 43 -8.41 1.48 1.00
N ARG A 44 -9.69 1.06 0.94
CA ARG A 44 -10.18 0.00 0.04
C ARG A 44 -10.10 0.41 -1.43
N GLU A 45 -10.42 1.65 -1.76
CA GLU A 45 -10.28 2.19 -3.12
C GLU A 45 -8.83 2.10 -3.59
N THR A 46 -7.87 2.51 -2.75
CA THR A 46 -6.44 2.43 -3.07
C THR A 46 -6.01 0.98 -3.30
N ALA A 47 -6.39 0.06 -2.42
CA ALA A 47 -6.08 -1.36 -2.55
C ALA A 47 -6.66 -1.97 -3.83
N ASN A 48 -7.91 -1.63 -4.17
CA ASN A 48 -8.56 -2.08 -5.40
C ASN A 48 -7.86 -1.55 -6.66
N ALA A 49 -7.54 -0.26 -6.68
CA ALA A 49 -6.85 0.38 -7.81
C ALA A 49 -5.47 -0.25 -8.07
N TRP A 50 -4.77 -0.62 -7.00
CA TRP A 50 -3.41 -1.19 -7.07
C TRP A 50 -3.40 -2.73 -7.04
N LYS A 51 -4.58 -3.37 -7.00
CA LYS A 51 -4.79 -4.81 -6.96
C LYS A 51 -4.08 -5.51 -5.79
N ILE A 52 -4.10 -4.87 -4.63
CA ILE A 52 -3.51 -5.38 -3.39
C ILE A 52 -4.62 -5.98 -2.54
N THR A 53 -4.47 -7.25 -2.15
CA THR A 53 -5.49 -7.97 -1.37
C THR A 53 -5.26 -7.91 0.14
N ARG A 54 -4.01 -7.71 0.58
CA ARG A 54 -3.64 -7.65 2.00
C ARG A 54 -3.69 -6.20 2.49
N ILE A 55 -4.91 -5.76 2.76
CA ILE A 55 -5.25 -4.43 3.26
C ILE A 55 -5.46 -4.49 4.78
N TYR A 56 -4.97 -3.46 5.46
CA TYR A 56 -5.14 -3.28 6.90
C TYR A 56 -5.70 -1.88 7.17
N ASP A 57 -6.61 -1.77 8.13
CA ASP A 57 -7.26 -0.49 8.47
C ASP A 57 -6.36 0.36 9.40
N ASP A 58 -5.44 -0.28 10.13
CA ASP A 58 -4.44 0.37 10.97
C ASP A 58 -3.01 -0.11 10.63
N TRP A 59 -2.03 0.79 10.80
CA TRP A 59 -0.63 0.49 10.48
C TRP A 59 0.03 -0.43 11.51
N LEU A 60 -0.42 -0.43 12.77
CA LEU A 60 0.03 -1.38 13.78
C LEU A 60 -0.42 -2.80 13.40
N ASP A 61 -1.65 -2.95 12.93
CA ASP A 61 -2.17 -4.24 12.47
C ASP A 61 -1.38 -4.79 11.29
N LEU A 62 -1.02 -3.91 10.33
CA LEU A 62 -0.10 -4.25 9.23
C LEU A 62 1.24 -4.78 9.77
N ILE A 63 1.90 -4.03 10.66
CA ILE A 63 3.22 -4.41 11.19
C ILE A 63 3.15 -5.71 12.00
N GLN A 64 2.09 -5.92 12.76
CA GLN A 64 1.93 -7.14 13.55
C GLN A 64 1.67 -8.37 12.67
N SER A 65 0.95 -8.19 11.55
CA SER A 65 0.55 -9.28 10.65
C SER A 65 1.61 -9.64 9.61
N GLU A 66 2.44 -8.68 9.18
CA GLU A 66 3.43 -8.85 8.10
C GLU A 66 4.89 -8.92 8.61
N LYS A 67 5.09 -9.41 9.84
CA LYS A 67 6.41 -9.63 10.47
C LYS A 67 7.24 -10.73 9.82
#